data_AF-A0A3Q2W1B0-F1
#
_entry.id   AF-A0A3Q2W1B0-F1
#
_cell.length_a   1.000
_cell.length_b   1.000
_cell.length_c   1.000
_cell.angle_alpha   90.00
_cell.angle_beta   90.00
_cell.angle_gamma   90.00
#
_symmetry.space_group_name_H-M   'P 1'
#
loop_
_entity.id
_entity.type
_entity.pdbx_description
1 polymer ?
#
loop_
_entity_poly.entity_id
_entity_poly.type
_entity_poly.pdbx_seq_one_letter_code
_entity_poly.pdbx_strand_id
1 'polypeptide(L)'
;MADTSKTEKVQLHAPDLEELRGGLCGSPRITDVGGVPYLVPLVRKEKEYNMNTVSKELELPGAFILGAAAAPNRIVGMNAELMPLVLTEAGGRPAVNSSYFSSINPADDQCLLEKYSDKFTDCNFGLLGNLYACEGKPGKVIEVQAKRRTGSHSLVTALRTSLEAHYPDKSLALGGTFIIQKGKAKIHIMPREFSVCPLNTNDDVNNWLKHFEVSAPLICQSVLVSRDPGLDLRVEHTHCFSHHGEGGHYYIDTTPDSVEYLGYFMPAEFVYRIDRPKETHGVGRD
;
A
#
# COMPACT_ATOMS: atom_id res chain seq x y z
N MET A 1 -15.87 -14.80 -46.93
CA MET A 1 -14.75 -14.86 -45.97
C MET A 1 -15.34 -14.51 -44.62
N ALA A 2 -15.61 -15.53 -43.81
CA ALA A 2 -16.24 -15.39 -42.51
C ALA A 2 -15.16 -15.15 -41.46
N ASP A 3 -15.29 -14.02 -40.77
CA ASP A 3 -14.53 -13.62 -39.61
C ASP A 3 -14.72 -14.67 -38.49
N THR A 4 -13.62 -15.24 -38.01
CA THR A 4 -13.60 -16.14 -36.85
C THR A 4 -12.42 -15.78 -35.96
N SER A 5 -12.52 -14.63 -35.30
CA SER A 5 -11.78 -14.36 -34.06
C SER A 5 -12.05 -15.49 -33.05
N LYS A 6 -11.08 -16.39 -32.89
CA LYS A 6 -11.01 -17.36 -31.78
C LYS A 6 -10.54 -16.67 -30.50
N THR A 7 -11.30 -15.69 -30.02
CA THR A 7 -11.02 -15.04 -28.74
C THR A 7 -12.02 -15.56 -27.72
N GLU A 8 -11.58 -16.48 -26.85
CA GLU A 8 -12.34 -16.89 -25.68
C GLU A 8 -12.16 -15.85 -24.57
N LYS A 9 -13.26 -15.20 -24.20
CA LYS A 9 -13.31 -14.26 -23.07
C LYS A 9 -13.77 -15.04 -21.84
N VAL A 10 -12.87 -15.25 -20.89
CA VAL A 10 -13.19 -15.81 -19.57
C VAL A 10 -13.44 -14.67 -18.59
N GLN A 11 -14.57 -14.70 -17.90
CA GLN A 11 -14.86 -13.79 -16.80
C GLN A 11 -14.07 -14.24 -15.57
N LEU A 12 -13.06 -13.47 -15.19
CA LEU A 12 -12.38 -13.64 -13.91
C LEU A 12 -13.32 -13.15 -12.79
N HIS A 13 -13.35 -13.86 -11.66
CA HIS A 13 -14.03 -13.41 -10.44
C HIS A 13 -13.36 -12.11 -9.98
N ALA A 14 -14.09 -11.00 -10.05
CA ALA A 14 -13.76 -9.78 -9.34
C ALA A 14 -14.53 -9.85 -8.03
N PRO A 15 -13.87 -9.84 -6.86
CA PRO A 15 -14.57 -10.03 -5.59
C PRO A 15 -15.63 -8.94 -5.40
N ASP A 16 -16.82 -9.36 -5.01
CA ASP A 16 -17.89 -8.43 -4.64
C ASP A 16 -17.49 -7.68 -3.37
N LEU A 17 -17.91 -6.41 -3.25
CA LEU A 17 -17.62 -5.58 -2.07
C LEU A 17 -18.09 -6.23 -0.75
N GLU A 18 -19.06 -7.15 -0.81
CA GLU A 18 -19.55 -7.95 0.32
C GLU A 18 -18.57 -9.02 0.80
N GLU A 19 -17.62 -9.45 -0.03
CA GLU A 19 -16.56 -10.40 0.32
C GLU A 19 -15.40 -9.73 1.10
N LEU A 20 -15.34 -8.40 1.10
CA LEU A 20 -14.41 -7.60 1.93
C LEU A 20 -14.88 -7.44 3.40
N ARG A 21 -16.02 -8.06 3.77
CA ARG A 21 -16.68 -8.11 5.08
C ARG A 21 -16.23 -7.07 6.10
N GLY A 22 -16.48 -5.84 5.70
CA GLY A 22 -17.57 -5.09 6.31
C GLY A 22 -17.63 -3.66 5.80
N GLY A 23 -16.60 -3.17 5.14
CA GLY A 23 -16.54 -1.83 4.53
C GLY A 23 -15.34 -1.05 5.05
N LEU A 24 -15.26 0.23 4.69
CA LEU A 24 -14.16 1.10 5.11
C LEU A 24 -14.55 2.03 6.27
N CYS A 25 -15.74 1.90 6.85
CA CYS A 25 -16.27 2.88 7.79
C CYS A 25 -16.02 2.53 9.26
N GLY A 26 -16.30 3.51 10.14
CA GLY A 26 -16.21 3.40 11.59
C GLY A 26 -14.86 3.86 12.11
N SER A 27 -14.89 5.02 12.78
CA SER A 27 -13.75 5.61 13.51
C SER A 27 -12.42 5.66 12.71
N PRO A 28 -12.43 6.16 11.47
CA PRO A 28 -11.31 6.07 10.52
C PRO A 28 -10.09 6.86 10.98
N ARG A 29 -8.91 6.26 10.89
CA ARG A 29 -7.63 6.89 11.25
C ARG A 29 -6.52 6.41 10.32
N ILE A 30 -5.51 7.23 10.13
CA ILE A 30 -4.27 6.79 9.48
C ILE A 30 -3.13 6.73 10.49
N THR A 31 -2.15 5.88 10.21
CA THR A 31 -0.93 5.79 11.00
C THR A 31 0.29 5.72 10.11
N ASP A 32 1.35 6.39 10.55
CA ASP A 32 2.68 6.38 9.97
C ASP A 32 3.64 5.82 11.04
N VAL A 33 4.02 4.56 10.86
CA VAL A 33 4.87 3.80 11.78
C VAL A 33 6.27 3.73 11.21
N GLY A 34 7.29 4.08 12.01
CA GLY A 34 8.68 4.02 11.56
C GLY A 34 8.96 4.99 10.42
N GLY A 35 9.66 4.55 9.36
CA GLY A 35 9.82 5.36 8.16
C GLY A 35 11.00 4.95 7.29
N VAL A 36 11.09 5.53 6.10
CA VAL A 36 12.21 5.33 5.16
C VAL A 36 13.59 5.55 5.81
N PRO A 37 13.79 6.47 6.78
CA PRO A 37 15.06 6.60 7.51
C PRO A 37 15.49 5.37 8.35
N TYR A 38 14.61 4.38 8.52
CA TYR A 38 14.98 3.08 9.09
C TYR A 38 15.37 2.04 8.02
N LEU A 39 15.09 2.30 6.75
CA LEU A 39 15.51 1.48 5.61
C LEU A 39 16.85 1.96 5.02
N VAL A 40 16.97 3.27 4.81
CA VAL A 40 18.15 3.91 4.20
C VAL A 40 18.68 5.03 5.10
N PRO A 41 19.96 5.43 5.01
CA PRO A 41 20.99 4.94 4.09
C PRO A 41 21.44 3.50 4.37
N LEU A 42 21.35 3.04 5.61
CA LEU A 42 21.56 1.64 6.00
C LEU A 42 20.39 1.18 6.88
N VAL A 43 20.00 -0.07 6.69
CA VAL A 43 18.83 -0.66 7.35
C VAL A 43 19.03 -0.79 8.87
N ARG A 44 17.98 -0.48 9.63
CA ARG A 44 17.84 -0.73 11.07
C ARG A 44 16.94 -1.96 11.30
N LYS A 45 17.52 -3.16 11.19
CA LYS A 45 16.78 -4.45 11.19
C LYS A 45 16.02 -4.73 12.49
N GLU A 46 16.36 -4.05 13.58
CA GLU A 46 15.67 -4.12 14.86
C GLU A 46 14.30 -3.41 14.86
N LYS A 47 14.01 -2.60 13.84
CA LYS A 47 12.74 -1.90 13.68
C LYS A 47 11.70 -2.84 13.08
N GLU A 48 10.97 -3.51 13.96
CA GLU A 48 9.89 -4.42 13.64
C GLU A 48 8.68 -4.10 14.53
N TYR A 49 7.48 -4.19 13.95
CA TYR A 49 6.23 -3.78 14.58
C TYR A 49 5.15 -4.83 14.34
N ASN A 50 4.08 -4.78 15.14
CA ASN A 50 2.96 -5.70 15.04
C ASN A 50 1.63 -4.94 14.93
N MET A 51 0.78 -5.30 13.97
CA MET A 51 -0.49 -4.60 13.74
C MET A 51 -1.48 -4.73 14.89
N ASN A 52 -1.44 -5.80 15.71
CA ASN A 52 -2.26 -5.92 16.92
C ASN A 52 -1.80 -4.95 18.02
N THR A 53 -0.50 -4.66 18.10
CA THR A 53 0.03 -3.64 19.00
C THR A 53 -0.32 -2.25 18.49
N VAL A 54 -0.10 -2.01 17.20
CA VAL A 54 -0.47 -0.75 16.54
C VAL A 54 -1.95 -0.45 16.79
N SER A 55 -2.88 -1.38 16.56
CA SER A 55 -4.31 -1.11 16.75
C SER A 55 -4.68 -0.68 18.17
N LYS A 56 -3.95 -1.13 19.20
CA LYS A 56 -4.10 -0.67 20.59
C LYS A 56 -3.58 0.75 20.77
N GLU A 57 -2.40 1.08 20.22
CA GLU A 57 -1.84 2.45 20.23
C GLU A 57 -2.71 3.43 19.47
N LEU A 58 -3.39 2.95 18.42
CA LEU A 58 -4.36 3.73 17.70
C LEU A 58 -5.61 4.00 18.51
N GLU A 59 -5.81 3.45 19.71
CA GLU A 59 -7.10 3.50 20.44
C GLU A 59 -8.24 2.82 19.65
N LEU A 60 -7.93 1.77 18.88
CA LEU A 60 -8.88 1.01 18.08
C LEU A 60 -8.57 -0.51 18.10
N PRO A 61 -8.60 -1.18 19.27
CA PRO A 61 -8.41 -2.62 19.33
C PRO A 61 -9.47 -3.32 18.47
N GLY A 62 -9.05 -4.31 17.67
CA GLY A 62 -9.93 -4.99 16.72
C GLY A 62 -10.11 -4.27 15.38
N ALA A 63 -9.33 -3.23 15.11
CA ALA A 63 -9.30 -2.53 13.83
C ALA A 63 -9.13 -3.47 12.63
N PHE A 64 -9.83 -3.14 11.55
CA PHE A 64 -9.50 -3.53 10.19
C PHE A 64 -8.46 -2.57 9.62
N ILE A 65 -7.35 -3.11 9.11
CA ILE A 65 -6.16 -2.37 8.70
C ILE A 65 -5.79 -2.74 7.26
N LEU A 66 -5.54 -1.71 6.44
CA LEU A 66 -4.96 -1.82 5.10
C LEU A 66 -3.87 -0.78 4.86
N GLY A 67 -3.04 -0.93 3.82
CA GLY A 67 -2.11 0.14 3.43
C GLY A 67 -0.87 -0.36 2.70
N ALA A 68 0.29 0.20 3.08
CA ALA A 68 1.58 -0.15 2.49
C ALA A 68 2.64 -0.25 3.59
N ALA A 69 3.43 -1.31 3.58
CA ALA A 69 4.49 -1.53 4.57
C ALA A 69 5.63 -2.37 3.97
N ALA A 70 6.79 -2.39 4.63
CA ALA A 70 7.81 -3.39 4.33
C ALA A 70 7.51 -4.68 5.11
N ALA A 71 7.69 -5.84 4.45
CA ALA A 71 7.50 -7.12 5.11
C ALA A 71 8.51 -7.34 6.24
N PRO A 72 8.17 -8.12 7.30
CA PRO A 72 9.08 -8.36 8.40
C PRO A 72 10.22 -9.30 7.96
N ASN A 73 11.35 -8.73 7.53
CA ASN A 73 12.48 -9.47 6.96
C ASN A 73 12.95 -10.64 7.83
N ARG A 74 12.94 -10.51 9.17
CA ARG A 74 13.34 -11.58 10.09
C ARG A 74 12.42 -12.80 10.06
N ILE A 75 11.14 -12.61 9.74
CA ILE A 75 10.12 -13.66 9.68
C ILE A 75 10.04 -14.23 8.27
N VAL A 76 9.98 -13.35 7.27
CA VAL A 76 9.87 -13.74 5.85
C VAL A 76 11.19 -14.30 5.32
N GLY A 77 12.32 -13.96 5.94
CA GLY A 77 13.67 -14.39 5.55
C GLY A 77 14.27 -13.57 4.39
N MET A 78 13.55 -12.55 3.92
CA MET A 78 13.95 -11.66 2.83
C MET A 78 13.16 -10.34 2.89
N ASN A 79 13.61 -9.35 2.14
CA ASN A 79 12.82 -8.15 1.88
C ASN A 79 11.64 -8.48 0.97
N ALA A 80 10.54 -7.79 1.20
CA ALA A 80 9.37 -7.82 0.34
C ALA A 80 8.51 -6.58 0.61
N GLU A 81 7.72 -6.19 -0.39
CA GLU A 81 6.65 -5.22 -0.20
C GLU A 81 5.45 -5.91 0.43
N LEU A 82 4.91 -5.36 1.52
CA LEU A 82 3.73 -5.90 2.21
C LEU A 82 2.49 -5.07 1.84
N MET A 83 1.38 -5.76 1.58
CA MET A 83 0.05 -5.21 1.34
C MET A 83 -0.85 -5.65 2.51
N PRO A 84 -0.85 -4.91 3.64
CA PRO A 84 -1.63 -5.25 4.82
C PRO A 84 -3.11 -5.43 4.53
N LEU A 85 -3.69 -6.52 4.99
CA LEU A 85 -5.14 -6.72 4.99
C LEU A 85 -5.50 -7.51 6.23
N VAL A 86 -5.58 -6.81 7.36
CA VAL A 86 -5.60 -7.43 8.69
C VAL A 86 -6.81 -6.97 9.48
N LEU A 87 -7.60 -7.92 9.98
CA LEU A 87 -8.52 -7.68 11.08
C LEU A 87 -7.83 -8.06 12.38
N THR A 88 -7.44 -7.06 13.17
CA THR A 88 -6.67 -7.28 14.41
C THR A 88 -7.50 -7.98 15.48
N GLU A 89 -6.81 -8.54 16.47
CA GLU A 89 -7.41 -9.24 17.60
C GLU A 89 -8.30 -8.30 18.45
N ALA A 90 -9.39 -8.83 19.01
CA ALA A 90 -10.22 -8.10 19.97
C ALA A 90 -11.11 -9.04 20.80
N GLY A 91 -11.21 -8.80 22.11
CA GLY A 91 -12.19 -9.45 22.97
C GLY A 91 -12.18 -10.99 22.91
N GLY A 92 -10.99 -11.60 22.74
CA GLY A 92 -10.83 -13.05 22.58
C GLY A 92 -10.98 -13.58 21.14
N ARG A 93 -11.39 -12.74 20.17
CA ARG A 93 -11.34 -13.05 18.74
C ARG A 93 -9.89 -12.99 18.24
N PRO A 94 -9.35 -14.05 17.62
CA PRO A 94 -8.02 -14.02 17.03
C PRO A 94 -7.96 -13.04 15.85
N ALA A 95 -6.75 -12.58 15.54
CA ALA A 95 -6.51 -11.78 14.34
C ALA A 95 -6.74 -12.62 13.08
N VAL A 96 -7.20 -11.97 12.01
CA VAL A 96 -7.30 -12.55 10.67
C VAL A 96 -6.39 -11.75 9.75
N ASN A 97 -5.34 -12.38 9.25
CA ASN A 97 -4.39 -11.77 8.34
C ASN A 97 -4.60 -12.31 6.93
N SER A 98 -5.11 -11.49 6.03
CA SER A 98 -5.30 -11.79 4.61
C SER A 98 -4.35 -10.98 3.72
N SER A 99 -3.25 -10.49 4.31
CA SER A 99 -2.26 -9.67 3.60
C SER A 99 -1.59 -10.45 2.48
N TYR A 100 -1.03 -9.70 1.53
CA TYR A 100 -0.13 -10.22 0.51
C TYR A 100 1.26 -9.63 0.71
N PHE A 101 2.29 -10.32 0.23
CA PHE A 101 3.62 -9.73 0.10
C PHE A 101 4.19 -10.05 -1.27
N SER A 102 4.96 -9.10 -1.82
CA SER A 102 5.59 -9.21 -3.13
C SER A 102 7.10 -9.19 -3.01
N SER A 103 7.76 -10.13 -3.69
CA SER A 103 9.21 -10.28 -3.73
C SER A 103 9.69 -10.54 -5.16
N ILE A 104 11.00 -10.49 -5.38
CA ILE A 104 11.58 -10.81 -6.68
C ILE A 104 11.82 -12.33 -6.73
N ASN A 105 11.24 -12.99 -7.72
CA ASN A 105 11.45 -14.42 -7.95
C ASN A 105 12.92 -14.69 -8.33
N PRO A 106 13.67 -15.51 -7.58
CA PRO A 106 15.07 -15.81 -7.91
C PRO A 106 15.24 -16.63 -9.20
N ALA A 107 14.17 -17.26 -9.71
CA ALA A 107 14.26 -18.14 -10.87
C ALA A 107 14.24 -17.37 -12.21
N ASP A 108 13.41 -16.34 -12.31
CA ASP A 108 13.14 -15.60 -13.55
C ASP A 108 13.14 -14.09 -13.39
N ASP A 109 13.49 -13.63 -12.18
CA ASP A 109 13.63 -12.22 -11.86
C ASP A 109 12.31 -11.42 -11.98
N GLN A 110 11.16 -12.10 -12.05
CA GLN A 110 9.83 -11.50 -12.13
C GLN A 110 9.22 -11.22 -10.75
N CYS A 111 8.06 -10.56 -10.75
CA CYS A 111 7.25 -10.39 -9.54
C CYS A 111 6.76 -11.75 -9.01
N LEU A 112 6.95 -11.99 -7.72
CA LEU A 112 6.37 -13.12 -6.98
C LEU A 112 5.49 -12.57 -5.87
N LEU A 113 4.18 -12.67 -6.08
CA LEU A 113 3.16 -12.31 -5.10
C LEU A 113 2.65 -13.55 -4.36
N GLU A 114 2.66 -13.49 -3.04
CA GLU A 114 2.20 -14.60 -2.19
C GLU A 114 1.25 -14.09 -1.11
N LYS A 115 0.33 -14.96 -0.69
CA LYS A 115 -0.55 -14.66 0.45
C LYS A 115 0.21 -14.91 1.75
N TYR A 116 0.21 -13.93 2.64
CA TYR A 116 0.99 -13.98 3.88
C TYR A 116 0.55 -15.15 4.78
N SER A 117 -0.76 -15.37 4.91
CA SER A 117 -1.36 -16.42 5.74
C SER A 117 -1.01 -17.84 5.34
N ASP A 118 -0.54 -18.05 4.10
CA ASP A 118 -0.21 -19.38 3.60
C ASP A 118 1.14 -19.86 4.16
N LYS A 119 1.94 -18.93 4.72
CA LYS A 119 3.28 -19.18 5.26
C LYS A 119 3.44 -18.77 6.72
N PHE A 120 2.73 -17.73 7.15
CA PHE A 120 2.94 -17.07 8.44
C PHE A 120 1.61 -16.79 9.14
N THR A 121 1.61 -16.77 10.46
CA THR A 121 0.39 -16.59 11.28
C THR A 121 0.36 -15.29 12.06
N ASP A 122 1.47 -14.55 12.12
CA ASP A 122 1.57 -13.29 12.83
C ASP A 122 1.02 -12.10 12.01
N CYS A 123 1.20 -10.89 12.54
CA CYS A 123 0.76 -9.64 11.91
C CYS A 123 1.90 -8.60 11.94
N ASN A 124 3.15 -9.07 11.82
CA ASN A 124 4.31 -8.19 11.88
C ASN A 124 4.60 -7.52 10.53
N PHE A 125 5.27 -6.37 10.62
CA PHE A 125 5.87 -5.67 9.50
C PHE A 125 7.17 -5.01 9.95
N GLY A 126 8.07 -4.73 9.02
CA GLY A 126 9.40 -4.17 9.30
C GLY A 126 9.50 -2.71 8.87
N LEU A 127 10.41 -1.97 9.51
CA LEU A 127 10.95 -0.66 9.11
C LEU A 127 9.95 0.51 9.05
N LEU A 128 8.91 0.38 8.24
CA LEU A 128 7.92 1.40 7.96
C LEU A 128 6.56 0.79 7.61
N GLY A 129 5.50 1.51 7.96
CA GLY A 129 4.13 1.19 7.58
C GLY A 129 3.25 2.43 7.55
N ASN A 130 2.60 2.65 6.40
CA ASN A 130 1.59 3.68 6.20
C ASN A 130 0.24 2.99 6.07
N LEU A 131 -0.56 3.08 7.13
CA LEU A 131 -1.74 2.23 7.28
C LEU A 131 -2.99 3.08 7.49
N TYR A 132 -4.10 2.63 6.91
CA TYR A 132 -5.44 3.08 7.22
C TYR A 132 -6.09 2.05 8.15
N ALA A 133 -6.70 2.52 9.23
CA ALA A 133 -7.41 1.69 10.20
C ALA A 133 -8.84 2.19 10.42
N CYS A 134 -9.78 1.25 10.51
CA CYS A 134 -11.18 1.53 10.83
C CYS A 134 -11.83 0.33 11.53
N GLU A 135 -13.10 0.45 11.88
CA GLU A 135 -13.89 -0.65 12.47
C GLU A 135 -14.34 -1.68 11.42
N GLY A 136 -14.09 -1.43 10.13
CA GLY A 136 -14.50 -2.31 9.04
C GLY A 136 -16.02 -2.36 8.86
N LYS A 137 -16.74 -1.27 9.12
CA LYS A 137 -18.22 -1.23 9.04
C LYS A 137 -18.72 -0.78 7.67
N PRO A 138 -19.96 -1.15 7.31
CA PRO A 138 -20.58 -0.66 6.08
C PRO A 138 -21.01 0.78 6.28
N GLY A 139 -21.09 1.54 5.19
CA GLY A 139 -21.49 2.94 5.27
C GLY A 139 -21.16 3.72 4.00
N LYS A 140 -21.34 5.04 4.08
CA LYS A 140 -21.03 5.95 2.98
C LYS A 140 -19.52 6.10 2.85
N VAL A 141 -19.03 5.93 1.63
CA VAL A 141 -17.64 6.12 1.23
C VAL A 141 -17.57 7.12 0.07
N ILE A 142 -16.39 7.67 -0.18
CA ILE A 142 -16.14 8.47 -1.38
C ILE A 142 -15.78 7.49 -2.51
N GLU A 143 -16.68 7.35 -3.48
CA GLU A 143 -16.38 6.62 -4.72
C GLU A 143 -15.68 7.54 -5.73
N VAL A 144 -14.56 7.08 -6.27
CA VAL A 144 -13.78 7.78 -7.29
C VAL A 144 -13.70 6.90 -8.53
N GLN A 145 -14.34 7.35 -9.61
CA GLN A 145 -14.20 6.75 -10.93
C GLN A 145 -13.40 7.70 -11.83
N ALA A 146 -12.28 7.22 -12.36
CA ALA A 146 -11.44 7.99 -13.27
C ALA A 146 -11.01 7.13 -14.45
N LYS A 147 -11.07 7.67 -15.67
CA LYS A 147 -10.63 6.99 -16.88
C LYS A 147 -9.82 7.96 -17.72
N ARG A 148 -8.84 7.42 -18.44
CA ARG A 148 -7.93 8.17 -19.31
C ARG A 148 -7.20 9.30 -18.57
N ARG A 149 -5.96 9.07 -18.17
CA ARG A 149 -5.15 10.11 -17.52
C ARG A 149 -4.71 11.15 -18.55
N THR A 150 -5.13 12.40 -18.37
CA THR A 150 -4.81 13.53 -19.26
C THR A 150 -3.73 14.48 -18.70
N GLY A 151 -3.25 14.23 -17.47
CA GLY A 151 -2.22 15.01 -16.80
C GLY A 151 -1.00 14.18 -16.40
N SER A 152 -0.04 14.82 -15.75
CA SER A 152 1.19 14.17 -15.28
C SER A 152 1.04 13.41 -13.96
N HIS A 153 0.01 13.71 -13.16
CA HIS A 153 -0.18 13.11 -11.83
C HIS A 153 -0.75 11.69 -11.91
N SER A 154 -0.27 10.81 -11.03
CA SER A 154 -0.95 9.54 -10.72
C SER A 154 -2.34 9.80 -10.11
N LEU A 155 -3.18 8.77 -9.98
CA LEU A 155 -4.48 8.90 -9.31
C LEU A 155 -4.29 9.45 -7.88
N VAL A 156 -3.33 8.90 -7.13
CA VAL A 156 -3.09 9.25 -5.73
C VAL A 156 -2.56 10.68 -5.61
N THR A 157 -1.61 11.07 -6.47
CA THR A 157 -1.08 12.44 -6.50
C THR A 157 -2.15 13.44 -6.90
N ALA A 158 -3.03 13.10 -7.85
CA ALA A 158 -4.14 13.96 -8.25
C ALA A 158 -5.14 14.17 -7.10
N LEU A 159 -5.48 13.12 -6.35
CA LEU A 159 -6.33 13.24 -5.15
C LEU A 159 -5.67 14.11 -4.08
N ARG A 160 -4.40 13.83 -3.73
CA ARG A 160 -3.67 14.57 -2.70
C ARG A 160 -3.54 16.05 -3.03
N THR A 161 -3.05 16.39 -4.22
CA THR A 161 -2.84 17.78 -4.66
C THR A 161 -4.16 18.55 -4.75
N SER A 162 -5.25 17.89 -5.13
CA SER A 162 -6.58 18.51 -5.17
C SER A 162 -7.08 18.88 -3.76
N LEU A 163 -6.87 18.00 -2.77
CA LEU A 163 -7.21 18.28 -1.38
C LEU A 163 -6.35 19.41 -0.79
N GLU A 164 -5.04 19.39 -1.06
CA GLU A 164 -4.12 20.44 -0.61
C GLU A 164 -4.50 21.81 -1.18
N ALA A 165 -4.83 21.88 -2.48
CA ALA A 165 -5.24 23.12 -3.13
C ALA A 165 -6.58 23.66 -2.61
N HIS A 166 -7.54 22.77 -2.31
CA HIS A 166 -8.86 23.18 -1.83
C HIS A 166 -8.87 23.58 -0.34
N TYR A 167 -7.98 22.99 0.46
CA TYR A 167 -7.86 23.26 1.90
C TYR A 167 -6.42 23.64 2.28
N PRO A 168 -5.93 24.82 1.85
CA PRO A 168 -4.51 25.18 1.96
C PRO A 168 -3.99 25.20 3.40
N ASP A 169 -4.85 25.56 4.36
CA ASP A 169 -4.53 25.74 5.78
C ASP A 169 -4.89 24.52 6.66
N LYS A 170 -5.32 23.40 6.06
CA LYS A 170 -5.69 22.19 6.80
C LYS A 170 -4.95 20.98 6.27
N SER A 171 -4.52 20.11 7.18
CA SER A 171 -4.02 18.77 6.83
C SER A 171 -5.19 17.78 6.80
N LEU A 172 -5.52 17.30 5.61
CA LEU A 172 -6.45 16.20 5.39
C LEU A 172 -5.69 14.93 5.03
N ALA A 173 -6.20 13.80 5.50
CA ALA A 173 -5.71 12.48 5.14
C ALA A 173 -6.84 11.61 4.60
N LEU A 174 -6.53 10.83 3.56
CA LEU A 174 -7.42 9.78 3.04
C LEU A 174 -6.74 8.43 3.15
N GLY A 175 -7.55 7.41 3.44
CA GLY A 175 -7.16 6.02 3.28
C GLY A 175 -8.25 5.24 2.56
N GLY A 176 -7.87 4.16 1.90
CA GLY A 176 -8.83 3.30 1.21
C GLY A 176 -8.20 2.36 0.21
N THR A 177 -9.03 1.88 -0.70
CA THR A 177 -8.62 0.96 -1.77
C THR A 177 -9.10 1.44 -3.11
N PHE A 178 -8.32 1.19 -4.16
CA PHE A 178 -8.76 1.35 -5.53
C PHE A 178 -8.30 0.21 -6.42
N ILE A 179 -9.04 -0.03 -7.48
CA ILE A 179 -8.74 -1.02 -8.49
C ILE A 179 -8.28 -0.29 -9.75
N ILE A 180 -7.12 -0.66 -10.27
CA ILE A 180 -6.76 -0.37 -11.66
C ILE A 180 -7.48 -1.44 -12.50
N GLN A 181 -8.61 -1.08 -13.09
CA GLN A 181 -9.49 -2.01 -13.81
C GLN A 181 -8.95 -2.36 -15.20
N LYS A 182 -8.27 -1.39 -15.85
CA LYS A 182 -7.62 -1.54 -17.15
C LYS A 182 -6.32 -0.76 -17.20
N GLY A 183 -5.43 -1.19 -18.09
CA GLY A 183 -4.14 -0.56 -18.31
C GLY A 183 -3.00 -1.28 -17.60
N LYS A 184 -1.89 -0.58 -17.43
CA LYS A 184 -0.69 -1.05 -16.76
C LYS A 184 -0.17 -0.02 -15.77
N ALA A 185 0.64 -0.46 -14.82
CA ALA A 185 1.26 0.40 -13.82
C ALA A 185 2.75 0.13 -13.67
N LYS A 186 3.50 1.19 -13.39
CA LYS A 186 4.88 1.11 -12.92
C LYS A 186 4.86 0.83 -11.42
N ILE A 187 5.53 -0.25 -11.01
CA ILE A 187 5.76 -0.59 -9.62
C ILE A 187 7.25 -0.78 -9.32
N HIS A 188 7.63 -0.86 -8.04
CA HIS A 188 8.88 -1.47 -7.63
C HIS A 188 8.68 -2.58 -6.59
N ILE A 189 9.71 -3.40 -6.45
CA ILE A 189 9.93 -4.34 -5.35
C ILE A 189 11.38 -4.17 -4.88
N MET A 190 11.58 -4.08 -3.57
CA MET A 190 12.92 -4.12 -2.97
C MET A 190 13.66 -5.45 -3.31
N PRO A 191 14.98 -5.39 -3.61
CA PRO A 191 15.83 -6.58 -3.64
C PRO A 191 15.71 -7.43 -2.38
N ARG A 192 15.81 -8.76 -2.53
CA ARG A 192 15.61 -9.73 -1.43
C ARG A 192 16.55 -9.48 -0.24
N GLU A 193 17.75 -8.98 -0.51
CA GLU A 193 18.71 -8.54 0.50
C GLU A 193 18.77 -7.01 0.58
N PHE A 194 18.93 -6.48 1.80
CA PHE A 194 19.23 -5.06 2.00
C PHE A 194 20.59 -4.71 1.40
N SER A 195 20.73 -3.45 0.95
CA SER A 195 22.02 -2.93 0.53
C SER A 195 23.06 -3.03 1.66
N VAL A 196 24.25 -3.50 1.32
CA VAL A 196 25.42 -3.52 2.22
C VAL A 196 26.17 -2.19 2.20
N CYS A 197 25.94 -1.35 1.19
CA CYS A 197 26.49 0.00 1.08
C CYS A 197 25.41 1.06 1.36
N PRO A 198 25.78 2.21 1.95
CA PRO A 198 24.85 3.30 2.19
C PRO A 198 24.18 3.82 0.90
N LEU A 199 22.84 3.87 0.89
CA LEU A 199 22.05 4.50 -0.18
C LEU A 199 21.77 5.97 0.21
N ASN A 200 22.60 6.90 -0.26
CA ASN A 200 22.60 8.29 0.23
C ASN A 200 21.75 9.24 -0.61
N THR A 201 21.34 8.82 -1.80
CA THR A 201 20.62 9.65 -2.77
C THR A 201 19.39 8.92 -3.33
N ASN A 202 18.44 9.68 -3.91
CA ASN A 202 17.31 9.06 -4.61
C ASN A 202 17.78 8.17 -5.76
N ASP A 203 18.88 8.54 -6.44
CA ASP A 203 19.46 7.72 -7.50
C ASP A 203 20.04 6.41 -6.96
N ASP A 204 20.73 6.42 -5.81
CA ASP A 204 21.19 5.20 -5.16
C ASP A 204 20.01 4.25 -4.85
N VAL A 205 18.94 4.81 -4.27
CA VAL A 205 17.72 4.04 -3.96
C VAL A 205 17.07 3.51 -5.25
N ASN A 206 16.88 4.35 -6.26
CA ASN A 206 16.25 3.97 -7.52
C ASN A 206 17.04 2.92 -8.30
N ASN A 207 18.38 2.96 -8.22
CA ASN A 207 19.26 1.95 -8.83
C ASN A 207 19.27 0.63 -8.05
N TRP A 208 19.04 0.68 -6.74
CA TRP A 208 18.90 -0.52 -5.90
C TRP A 208 17.52 -1.17 -6.10
N LEU A 209 16.45 -0.40 -6.17
CA LEU A 209 15.08 -0.90 -6.35
C LEU A 209 14.87 -1.55 -7.74
N LYS A 210 14.16 -2.67 -7.76
CA LYS A 210 13.79 -3.32 -9.03
C LYS A 210 12.41 -2.85 -9.48
N HIS A 211 12.37 -2.24 -10.66
CA HIS A 211 11.15 -1.68 -11.24
C HIS A 211 10.51 -2.64 -12.24
N PHE A 212 9.18 -2.64 -12.26
CA PHE A 212 8.37 -3.48 -13.14
C PHE A 212 7.25 -2.67 -13.78
N GLU A 213 6.82 -3.11 -14.96
CA GLU A 213 5.54 -2.72 -15.53
C GLU A 213 4.59 -3.92 -15.40
N VAL A 214 3.49 -3.73 -14.67
CA VAL A 214 2.51 -4.77 -14.33
C VAL A 214 1.13 -4.44 -14.90
N SER A 215 0.29 -5.45 -15.11
CA SER A 215 -0.98 -5.33 -15.81
C SER A 215 -2.18 -5.32 -14.87
N ALA A 216 -3.20 -4.54 -15.22
CA ALA A 216 -4.52 -4.63 -14.60
C ALA A 216 -5.14 -6.05 -14.80
N PRO A 217 -6.02 -6.51 -13.90
CA PRO A 217 -6.52 -5.81 -12.72
C PRO A 217 -5.52 -5.79 -11.56
N LEU A 218 -5.38 -4.65 -10.88
CA LEU A 218 -4.58 -4.49 -9.66
C LEU A 218 -5.44 -3.92 -8.55
N ILE A 219 -5.39 -4.53 -7.37
CA ILE A 219 -6.06 -4.05 -6.15
C ILE A 219 -5.02 -3.30 -5.34
N CYS A 220 -5.21 -1.99 -5.20
CA CYS A 220 -4.29 -1.08 -4.57
C CYS A 220 -4.84 -0.58 -3.23
N GLN A 221 -3.97 -0.50 -2.24
CA GLN A 221 -4.26 0.02 -0.90
C GLN A 221 -3.46 1.29 -0.72
N SER A 222 -4.14 2.39 -0.43
CA SER A 222 -3.52 3.71 -0.48
C SER A 222 -3.77 4.50 0.80
N VAL A 223 -2.72 5.16 1.26
CA VAL A 223 -2.76 6.18 2.30
C VAL A 223 -2.12 7.44 1.75
N LEU A 224 -2.80 8.57 1.92
CA LEU A 224 -2.27 9.88 1.52
C LEU A 224 -2.59 10.94 2.57
N VAL A 225 -1.72 11.94 2.65
CA VAL A 225 -1.89 13.15 3.45
C VAL A 225 -1.64 14.35 2.56
N SER A 226 -2.63 15.22 2.44
CA SER A 226 -2.57 16.45 1.62
C SER A 226 -1.33 17.30 1.92
N ARG A 227 -1.08 17.56 3.20
CA ARG A 227 0.06 18.31 3.73
C ARG A 227 0.54 17.68 5.04
N ASP A 228 1.84 17.43 5.16
CA ASP A 228 2.46 17.02 6.43
C ASP A 228 2.34 18.15 7.48
N PRO A 229 1.70 17.92 8.65
CA PRO A 229 1.60 18.89 9.73
C PRO A 229 2.88 19.04 10.58
N GLY A 230 4.04 18.55 10.12
CA GLY A 230 5.32 18.60 10.83
C GLY A 230 5.70 17.30 11.54
N LEU A 231 5.07 16.19 11.15
CA LEU A 231 5.23 14.85 11.73
C LEU A 231 6.21 13.96 10.96
N ASP A 232 6.83 14.47 9.89
CA ASP A 232 7.71 13.72 9.01
C ASP A 232 6.98 12.52 8.40
N LEU A 233 5.83 12.82 7.78
CA LEU A 233 4.94 11.83 7.19
C LEU A 233 5.40 11.45 5.78
N ARG A 234 5.12 10.21 5.40
CA ARG A 234 5.05 9.81 3.99
C ARG A 234 3.70 10.28 3.43
N VAL A 235 3.73 11.29 2.57
CA VAL A 235 2.51 11.97 2.08
C VAL A 235 1.69 11.16 1.09
N GLU A 236 2.31 10.20 0.40
CA GLU A 236 1.65 9.24 -0.50
C GLU A 236 2.36 7.90 -0.33
N HIS A 237 1.60 6.83 -0.08
CA HIS A 237 2.14 5.49 -0.10
C HIS A 237 1.06 4.50 -0.53
N THR A 238 1.32 3.76 -1.60
CA THR A 238 0.37 2.82 -2.18
C THR A 238 1.07 1.54 -2.58
N HIS A 239 0.61 0.41 -2.04
CA HIS A 239 1.01 -0.91 -2.51
C HIS A 239 -0.17 -1.59 -3.21
N CYS A 240 0.12 -2.43 -4.20
CA CYS A 240 -0.89 -3.15 -4.96
C CYS A 240 -0.62 -4.66 -4.95
N PHE A 241 -1.68 -5.46 -5.09
CA PHE A 241 -1.64 -6.90 -5.28
C PHE A 241 -2.67 -7.32 -6.34
N SER A 242 -2.62 -8.57 -6.80
CA SER A 242 -3.52 -9.10 -7.82
C SER A 242 -3.87 -10.57 -7.57
N HIS A 243 -4.77 -11.10 -8.41
CA HIS A 243 -5.05 -12.54 -8.48
C HIS A 243 -4.24 -13.27 -9.56
N HIS A 244 -3.31 -12.57 -10.22
CA HIS A 244 -2.49 -13.09 -11.32
C HIS A 244 -0.98 -13.06 -11.02
N GLY A 245 -0.60 -12.80 -9.77
CA GLY A 245 0.78 -12.94 -9.29
C GLY A 245 1.61 -11.65 -9.29
N GLU A 246 1.02 -10.51 -9.67
CA GLU A 246 1.71 -9.22 -9.73
C GLU A 246 1.32 -8.29 -8.56
N GLY A 247 2.31 -7.61 -7.99
CA GLY A 247 2.11 -6.65 -6.90
C GLY A 247 3.41 -6.01 -6.42
N GLY A 248 3.30 -4.96 -5.61
CA GLY A 248 4.44 -4.18 -5.11
C GLY A 248 4.07 -2.71 -4.89
N HIS A 249 5.09 -1.86 -4.81
CA HIS A 249 4.92 -0.43 -4.56
C HIS A 249 4.53 0.33 -5.83
N TYR A 250 3.39 1.03 -5.83
CA TYR A 250 2.86 1.76 -6.99
C TYR A 250 3.42 3.17 -7.15
N TYR A 251 3.81 3.52 -8.38
CA TYR A 251 4.15 4.89 -8.75
C TYR A 251 3.02 5.57 -9.55
N ILE A 252 2.70 5.00 -10.72
CA ILE A 252 1.81 5.62 -11.72
C ILE A 252 1.38 4.59 -12.76
N ASP A 253 0.26 4.84 -13.46
CA ASP A 253 -0.03 4.09 -14.69
C ASP A 253 0.95 4.40 -15.84
N THR A 254 1.19 3.42 -16.69
CA THR A 254 2.02 3.56 -17.90
C THR A 254 1.21 3.54 -19.20
N THR A 255 -0.10 3.37 -19.11
CA THR A 255 -1.04 3.40 -20.25
C THR A 255 -2.11 4.49 -20.06
N PRO A 256 -1.72 5.78 -20.09
CA PRO A 256 -2.61 6.89 -19.74
C PRO A 256 -3.88 6.94 -20.60
N ASP A 257 -3.80 6.54 -21.87
CA ASP A 257 -4.93 6.65 -22.80
C ASP A 257 -6.06 5.64 -22.53
N SER A 258 -5.76 4.54 -21.83
CA SER A 258 -6.69 3.42 -21.63
C SER A 258 -6.90 3.02 -20.17
N VAL A 259 -6.18 3.66 -19.23
CA VAL A 259 -6.30 3.35 -17.81
C VAL A 259 -7.71 3.64 -17.29
N GLU A 260 -8.24 2.72 -16.47
CA GLU A 260 -9.51 2.88 -15.77
C GLU A 260 -9.30 2.57 -14.28
N TYR A 261 -9.79 3.47 -13.42
CA TYR A 261 -9.69 3.39 -11.97
C TYR A 261 -11.08 3.40 -11.34
N LEU A 262 -11.26 2.56 -10.31
CA LEU A 262 -12.41 2.60 -9.41
C LEU A 262 -11.89 2.54 -7.97
N GLY A 263 -12.10 3.59 -7.19
CA GLY A 263 -11.62 3.70 -5.81
C GLY A 263 -12.71 4.00 -4.80
N TYR A 264 -12.50 3.55 -3.57
CA TYR A 264 -13.32 3.85 -2.41
C TYR A 264 -12.41 4.36 -1.29
N PHE A 265 -12.68 5.58 -0.84
CA PHE A 265 -11.84 6.29 0.13
C PHE A 265 -12.66 6.84 1.29
N MET A 266 -11.99 7.00 2.42
CA MET A 266 -12.52 7.62 3.63
C MET A 266 -11.55 8.69 4.13
N PRO A 267 -12.06 9.88 4.54
CA PRO A 267 -11.27 10.81 5.31
C PRO A 267 -10.96 10.23 6.69
N ALA A 268 -9.71 10.36 7.11
CA ALA A 268 -9.30 10.00 8.45
C ALA A 268 -9.64 11.13 9.44
N GLU A 269 -10.09 10.76 10.64
CA GLU A 269 -10.33 11.68 11.74
C GLU A 269 -9.03 12.03 12.48
N PHE A 270 -8.09 11.08 12.51
CA PHE A 270 -6.83 11.21 13.25
C PHE A 270 -5.64 10.67 12.46
N VAL A 271 -4.46 11.26 12.73
CA VAL A 271 -3.16 10.74 12.30
C VAL A 271 -2.37 10.33 13.54
N TYR A 272 -1.90 9.10 13.55
CA TYR A 272 -1.01 8.58 14.59
C TYR A 272 0.40 8.44 14.03
N ARG A 273 1.38 9.03 14.71
CA ARG A 273 2.80 8.91 14.34
C ARG A 273 3.51 8.04 15.36
N ILE A 274 3.85 6.81 14.98
CA ILE A 274 4.44 5.82 15.88
C ILE A 274 5.92 5.64 15.54
N ASP A 275 6.79 5.67 16.56
CA ASP A 275 8.24 5.48 16.44
C ASP A 275 8.88 6.32 15.32
N ARG A 276 8.59 7.63 15.33
CA ARG A 276 9.17 8.59 14.37
C ARG A 276 10.70 8.54 14.44
N PRO A 277 11.41 8.43 13.29
CA PRO A 277 12.87 8.56 13.26
C PRO A 277 13.34 9.87 13.89
N LYS A 278 14.29 9.77 14.82
CA LYS A 278 14.93 10.95 15.44
C LYS A 278 15.84 11.68 14.44
N GLU A 279 16.45 10.92 13.54
CA GLU A 279 17.24 11.40 12.42
C GLU A 279 16.46 11.09 11.14
N THR A 280 16.29 12.08 10.26
CA THR A 280 15.47 11.95 9.05
C THR A 280 16.11 12.63 7.84
N HIS A 281 15.61 12.29 6.65
CA HIS A 281 16.04 12.81 5.35
C HIS A 281 14.91 12.70 4.31
N GLY A 282 15.07 13.41 3.18
CA GLY A 282 14.14 13.34 2.04
C GLY A 282 14.37 12.19 1.05
N VAL A 283 15.42 11.39 1.24
CA VAL A 283 15.80 10.31 0.32
C VAL A 283 14.84 9.11 0.39
N GLY A 284 14.50 8.53 -0.78
CA GLY A 284 13.77 7.26 -0.90
C GLY A 284 12.28 7.34 -0.60
N ARG A 285 11.66 8.52 -0.81
CA ARG A 285 10.23 8.77 -0.50
C ARG A 285 9.32 8.81 -1.73
N ASP A 286 9.82 8.40 -2.87
CA ASP A 286 9.04 8.25 -4.10
C ASP A 286 8.25 6.95 -4.08
#